data_AF-A0A1V4MQM0-F1
#
_entry.id   AF-A0A1V4MQM0-F1
#
_cell.length_a   1.000
_cell.length_b   1.000
_cell.length_c   1.000
_cell.angle_alpha   90.00
_cell.angle_beta   90.00
_cell.angle_gamma   90.00
#
_symmetry.space_group_name_H-M   'P 1'
#
loop_
_entity.id
_entity.type
_entity.pdbx_description
1 polymer ?
#
loop_
_entity_poly.entity_id
_entity_poly.type
_entity_poly.pdbx_seq_one_letter_code
_entity_poly.pdbx_strand_id
1 'polypeptide(L)'
;MFGLPDGILGLVMLIHTFGNYARFHPHLHAIAADGLFRPSGTFYVLPKSDKQLEEIFRSRILAMLKRKGRIVDDLIQKLVKRCHSN
;
A
#
# COMPACT_ATOMS: atom_id res chain seq x y z
N MET A 1 -10.28 10.41 -7.16
CA MET A 1 -10.24 10.62 -5.69
C MET A 1 -11.60 11.17 -5.27
N PHE A 2 -12.24 10.58 -4.27
CA PHE A 2 -13.68 10.66 -3.96
C PHE A 2 -14.38 12.02 -3.75
N GLY A 3 -13.70 13.17 -3.88
CA GLY A 3 -14.32 14.45 -3.51
C GLY A 3 -14.75 14.53 -2.03
N LEU A 4 -14.21 13.64 -1.18
CA LEU A 4 -14.46 13.55 0.25
C LEU A 4 -13.17 13.96 0.99
N PRO A 5 -12.97 15.26 1.29
CA PRO A 5 -11.73 15.75 1.88
C PRO A 5 -11.47 15.18 3.29
N ASP A 6 -12.52 14.83 4.03
CA ASP A 6 -12.45 14.38 5.42
C ASP A 6 -12.60 12.85 5.58
N GLY A 7 -12.45 12.10 4.48
CA GLY A 7 -12.55 10.64 4.51
C GLY A 7 -11.35 10.00 5.22
N ILE A 8 -11.64 9.09 6.15
CA ILE A 8 -10.66 8.36 6.95
C ILE A 8 -10.56 6.92 6.43
N LEU A 9 -9.35 6.48 6.07
CA LEU A 9 -9.09 5.10 5.65
C LEU A 9 -8.90 4.19 6.87
N GLY A 10 -9.58 3.05 6.87
CA GLY A 10 -9.27 1.94 7.79
C GLY A 10 -8.15 1.09 7.21
N LEU A 11 -7.06 0.88 7.95
CA LEU A 11 -5.91 0.08 7.50
C LEU A 11 -5.27 -0.66 8.69
N VAL A 12 -5.10 -1.97 8.54
CA VAL A 12 -4.31 -2.81 9.44
C VAL A 12 -3.09 -3.32 8.68
N MET A 13 -1.90 -3.16 9.24
CA MET A 13 -0.64 -3.56 8.62
C MET A 13 0.14 -4.51 9.52
N LEU A 14 0.67 -5.58 8.94
CA LEU A 14 1.51 -6.57 9.60
C LEU A 14 2.80 -6.77 8.81
N ILE A 15 3.94 -6.69 9.50
CA ILE A 15 5.25 -7.01 8.92
C ILE A 15 5.48 -8.51 9.07
N HIS A 16 5.76 -9.18 7.96
CA HIS A 16 6.08 -10.60 7.94
C HIS A 16 7.52 -10.76 7.43
N THR A 17 8.42 -11.20 8.30
CA THR A 17 9.86 -11.25 8.03
C THR A 17 10.32 -12.53 7.31
N PHE A 18 9.55 -13.60 7.41
CA PHE A 18 9.89 -14.91 6.87
C PHE A 18 8.89 -15.33 5.77
N GLY A 19 9.41 -15.88 4.68
CA GLY A 19 8.60 -16.55 3.65
C GLY A 19 8.58 -18.07 3.87
N ASN A 20 8.26 -18.83 2.81
CA ASN A 20 8.33 -20.29 2.84
C ASN A 20 9.73 -20.78 3.24
N TYR A 21 9.79 -21.83 4.06
CA TYR A 21 11.04 -22.44 4.57
C TYR A 21 11.94 -21.50 5.39
N ALA A 22 11.36 -20.54 6.12
CA ALA A 22 12.10 -19.59 6.97
C ALA A 22 13.16 -18.75 6.22
N ARG A 23 13.06 -18.65 4.88
CA ARG A 23 13.90 -17.75 4.11
C ARG A 23 13.54 -16.31 4.44
N PHE A 24 14.54 -15.47 4.67
CA PHE A 24 14.35 -14.04 4.91
C PHE A 24 13.66 -13.40 3.70
N HIS A 25 12.40 -13.01 3.87
CA HIS A 25 11.57 -12.43 2.84
C HIS A 25 10.62 -11.41 3.48
N PRO A 26 11.16 -10.25 3.93
CA PRO A 26 10.34 -9.24 4.59
C PRO A 26 9.31 -8.69 3.61
N HIS A 27 8.04 -8.98 3.88
CA HIS A 27 6.89 -8.46 3.16
C HIS A 27 5.89 -7.87 4.15
N LEU A 28 5.03 -6.99 3.65
CA LEU A 28 4.00 -6.32 4.45
C LEU A 28 2.64 -6.83 4.00
N HIS A 29 1.86 -7.37 4.91
CA HIS A 29 0.43 -7.59 4.70
C HIS A 29 -0.32 -6.33 5.13
N ALA A 30 -1.16 -5.82 4.25
CA ALA A 30 -2.03 -4.69 4.51
C ALA A 30 -3.46 -5.10 4.20
N ILE A 31 -4.34 -4.99 5.20
CA ILE A 31 -5.79 -5.13 5.02
C ILE A 31 -6.36 -3.72 5.13
N ALA A 32 -6.81 -3.20 3.99
CA ALA A 32 -7.48 -1.91 3.90
C ALA A 32 -8.99 -2.10 3.83
N ALA A 33 -9.74 -1.19 4.43
CA ALA A 33 -11.17 -1.08 4.19
C ALA A 33 -11.42 -0.74 2.71
N ASP A 34 -12.44 -1.37 2.11
CA ASP A 34 -12.86 -1.10 0.73
C ASP A 34 -13.68 0.21 0.64
N GLY A 35 -13.17 1.28 1.24
CA GLY A 35 -13.90 2.52 1.39
C GLY A 35 -13.30 3.48 2.42
N LEU A 36 -14.04 4.55 2.70
CA LEU A 36 -13.67 5.60 3.63
C LEU A 36 -14.77 5.78 4.69
N PHE A 37 -14.35 5.95 5.94
CA PHE A 37 -15.22 6.38 7.03
C PHE A 37 -15.29 7.91 7.07
N ARG A 38 -16.43 8.47 7.46
CA ARG A 38 -16.56 9.89 7.80
C ARG A 38 -16.66 10.08 9.31
N PRO A 39 -16.33 11.27 9.83
CA PRO A 39 -16.61 11.63 11.22
C PRO A 39 -18.08 11.47 11.63
N SER A 40 -19.01 11.54 10.66
CA SER A 40 -20.44 11.27 10.86
C SER A 40 -20.76 9.79 11.14
N GLY A 41 -19.78 8.88 11.06
CA GLY A 41 -19.97 7.43 11.16
C GLY A 41 -20.39 6.74 9.86
N THR A 42 -20.58 7.50 8.77
CA THR A 42 -20.98 6.96 7.48
C THR A 42 -19.78 6.32 6.76
N PHE A 43 -19.99 5.12 6.19
CA PHE A 43 -18.99 4.43 5.37
C PHE A 43 -19.32 4.55 3.87
N TYR A 44 -18.32 4.91 3.06
CA TYR A 44 -18.43 5.07 1.61
C TYR A 44 -17.55 4.06 0.90
N VAL A 45 -18.17 3.17 0.12
CA VAL A 45 -17.47 2.11 -0.62
C VAL A 45 -16.65 2.68 -1.78
N LEU A 46 -15.45 2.13 -1.99
CA LEU A 46 -14.59 2.43 -3.15
C LEU A 46 -15.30 2.11 -4.48
N PRO A 47 -15.33 3.05 -5.45
CA PRO A 47 -15.67 2.68 -6.81
C PRO A 47 -14.62 1.69 -7.31
N LYS A 48 -15.07 0.62 -7.98
CA LYS A 48 -14.20 -0.44 -8.50
C LYS A 48 -13.03 0.17 -9.28
N SER A 49 -11.82 0.07 -8.73
CA SER A 49 -10.61 0.69 -9.29
C SER A 49 -9.34 0.00 -8.80
N ASP A 50 -9.27 -1.31 -9.03
CA ASP A 50 -8.27 -2.19 -8.39
C ASP A 50 -6.82 -1.84 -8.74
N LYS A 51 -6.54 -1.42 -9.98
CA LYS A 51 -5.16 -1.14 -10.43
C LYS A 51 -4.57 0.17 -9.90
N GLN A 52 -5.39 1.20 -9.73
CA GLN A 52 -4.88 2.53 -9.33
C GLN A 52 -4.43 2.55 -7.86
N LEU A 53 -5.10 1.79 -7.00
CA LEU A 53 -4.77 1.75 -5.58
C LEU A 53 -3.42 1.09 -5.30
N GLU A 54 -3.12 0.00 -6.00
CA GLU A 54 -1.84 -0.71 -5.86
C GLU A 54 -0.65 0.18 -6.26
N GLU A 55 -0.75 0.89 -7.38
CA GLU A 55 0.30 1.80 -7.85
C GLU A 55 0.52 2.96 -6.88
N ILE A 56 -0.57 3.54 -6.35
CA ILE A 56 -0.50 4.61 -5.34
C ILE A 56 0.16 4.09 -4.05
N PHE A 57 -0.24 2.91 -3.59
CA PHE A 57 0.33 2.29 -2.39
C PHE A 57 1.82 2.02 -2.56
N ARG A 58 2.20 1.38 -3.67
CA ARG A 58 3.59 1.08 -4.03
C ARG A 58 4.44 2.36 -4.06
N SER A 59 3.95 3.39 -4.74
CA SER A 59 4.65 4.68 -4.86
C SER A 59 4.84 5.35 -3.49
N ARG A 60 3.82 5.32 -2.61
CA ARG A 60 3.89 5.91 -1.26
C ARG A 60 4.88 5.18 -0.35
N ILE A 61 4.90 3.84 -0.38
CA ILE A 61 5.82 3.04 0.42
C ILE A 61 7.27 3.24 -0.03
N LEU A 62 7.53 3.21 -1.35
CA LEU A 62 8.87 3.46 -1.89
C LEU A 62 9.36 4.88 -1.53
N ALA A 63 8.49 5.88 -1.64
CA ALA A 63 8.83 7.25 -1.23
C ALA A 63 9.13 7.35 0.28
N MET A 64 8.36 6.67 1.13
CA MET A 64 8.62 6.62 2.58
C MET A 64 9.97 5.95 2.88
N LEU A 65 10.27 4.81 2.26
CA LEU A 65 11.51 4.07 2.47
C LEU A 65 12.73 4.86 1.99
N LYS A 66 12.61 5.58 0.87
CA LYS A 66 13.63 6.52 0.38
C LYS A 66 13.88 7.63 1.41
N ARG A 67 12.83 8.30 1.90
CA ARG A 67 12.95 9.34 2.93
C ARG A 67 13.61 8.83 4.22
N LYS A 68 13.42 7.56 4.57
CA LYS A 68 14.07 6.93 5.73
C LYS A 68 15.50 6.43 5.46
N GLY A 69 16.05 6.64 4.26
CA GLY A 69 17.39 6.18 3.89
C GLY A 69 17.53 4.66 3.83
N ARG A 70 16.41 3.91 3.68
CA ARG A 70 16.40 2.44 3.72
C ARG A 70 16.58 1.79 2.34
N ILE A 71 16.38 2.54 1.26
CA ILE A 71 16.53 2.09 -0.13
C ILE A 71 17.11 3.22 -1.01
N VAL A 72 17.79 2.84 -2.10
CA VAL A 72 18.41 3.74 -3.08
C VAL A 72 17.62 3.79 -4.39
N ASP A 73 17.84 4.83 -5.20
CA ASP A 73 17.05 5.08 -6.41
C ASP A 73 17.13 3.96 -7.46
N ASP A 74 18.29 3.32 -7.62
CA ASP A 74 18.45 2.17 -8.52
C ASP A 74 17.55 0.98 -8.12
N LEU A 75 17.41 0.73 -6.82
CA LEU A 75 16.53 -0.31 -6.29
C LEU A 75 15.05 0.04 -6.50
N ILE A 76 14.68 1.32 -6.34
CA ILE A 76 13.31 1.80 -6.60
C ILE A 76 12.96 1.58 -8.07
N GLN A 77 13.84 1.92 -9.02
CA GLN A 77 13.59 1.71 -10.44
C GLN A 77 13.37 0.23 -10.78
N LYS A 78 14.17 -0.66 -10.18
CA LYS A 78 14.00 -2.11 -10.35
C LYS A 78 12.66 -2.62 -9.80
N LEU A 79 12.22 -2.11 -8.65
CA LEU A 79 10.97 -2.50 -8.01
C LEU A 79 9.73 -1.96 -8.72
N VAL A 80 9.79 -0.73 -9.25
CA VAL A 80 8.69 -0.15 -10.06
C VAL A 80 8.54 -0.88 -11.39
N LYS A 81 9.64 -1.27 -12.02
CA LYS A 81 9.65 -1.99 -13.31
C LYS A 81 9.11 -3.43 -13.22
N ARG A 82 9.08 -4.02 -12.03
CA ARG A 82 8.60 -5.38 -11.83
C ARG A 82 7.06 -5.38 -11.78
N CYS A 83 6.44 -5.72 -12.90
CA CYS A 83 5.02 -6.09 -12.93
C CYS A 83 4.85 -7.43 -12.20
N HIS A 84 3.93 -7.50 -11.25
CA HIS A 84 3.47 -8.77 -10.71
C HIS A 84 2.85 -9.57 -11.87
N SER A 85 3.49 -10.67 -12.28
CA SER A 85 2.84 -11.68 -13.12
C SER A 85 1.68 -12.28 -12.31
N ASN A 86 0.52 -12.39 -12.97
CA ASN A 86 -0.75 -12.91 -12.42
C ASN A 86 -0.61 -14.19 -11.62
#